data_AF-A0A0Q9AXX2-F1
#
_entry.id   AF-A0A0Q9AXX2-F1
#
_cell.length_a   1.000
_cell.length_b   1.000
_cell.length_c   1.000
_cell.angle_alpha   90.00
_cell.angle_beta   90.00
_cell.angle_gamma   90.00
#
_symmetry.space_group_name_H-M   'P 1'
#
loop_
_entity.id
_entity.type
_entity.pdbx_description
1 polymer ?
#
loop_
_entity_poly.entity_id
_entity_poly.type
_entity_poly.pdbx_seq_one_letter_code
_entity_poly.pdbx_strand_id
1 'polypeptide(L)'
;MERLLCDDSRGSGAWRRLLSRPDFVPDGFTVAERMNGEVLLGSAESEFGPWLSGVISGKLRRVAPPAGGGDAVPAVAAFCHEQTLRLLEHSVAGTTVAQTLANQEMPSVADRVIAHCVFGDVRAPVVTHRTYAHRSVEVALELASLVVDSCGQDLAALLRYSLAAGLIGAGQKLRAPGPGIALPVGSSGDPAALARMLWPKYQELAERPLHVDHWDTFRTEALDGPFRLVWFFDDCAETVIDLLLLDRLLAANPRLQLTLVPKSLPCYTDADATLVLRLLDSPRLRALGVDRLRATDVCTAGPSMATANLCKVSPELARALDDAQCVFVKGTNVHEMFQGGVNKVMYTGFVLVSEFNESAIGVDASTAPLFLVRSGPGEYTNWGFEGRRHRTACYASREVRLCWSTLMDRERRERCEEPAVLRDELRRLGSLAGRIAPRTRAALESEMQRVSRRLHRLTGAAPVPFPSADVSSYVTLSSPDPWRSSARA
;
A
#
# COMPACT_ATOMS: atom_id res chain seq x y z
N MET A 1 4.86 24.24 7.23
CA MET A 1 4.50 22.91 7.80
C MET A 1 3.67 22.06 6.83
N GLU A 2 2.79 22.66 6.01
CA GLU A 2 1.96 21.98 4.98
C GLU A 2 2.74 21.13 3.96
N ARG A 3 4.04 21.31 3.81
CA ARG A 3 4.88 20.62 2.79
C ARG A 3 5.76 19.49 3.35
N LEU A 4 5.57 19.07 4.60
CA LEU A 4 6.42 18.03 5.21
C LEU A 4 6.19 16.64 4.58
N LEU A 5 4.96 16.33 4.18
CA LEU A 5 4.56 15.01 3.66
C LEU A 5 3.52 15.07 2.53
N CYS A 6 3.04 16.27 2.18
CA CYS A 6 1.92 16.45 1.30
C CYS A 6 2.36 17.18 0.04
N ASP A 7 2.09 16.56 -1.11
CA ASP A 7 1.84 17.29 -2.33
C ASP A 7 0.33 17.57 -2.32
N ASP A 8 -0.11 18.69 -1.73
CA ASP A 8 -1.53 18.86 -1.40
C ASP A 8 -2.41 19.13 -2.63
N SER A 9 -3.27 18.19 -3.00
CA SER A 9 -4.33 18.36 -4.01
C SER A 9 -5.71 18.63 -3.40
N ARG A 10 -5.82 18.70 -2.06
CA ARG A 10 -7.09 18.98 -1.37
C ARG A 10 -7.69 20.27 -1.91
N GLY A 11 -8.99 20.21 -2.17
CA GLY A 11 -9.73 21.32 -2.73
C GLY A 11 -9.77 21.38 -4.26
N SER A 12 -8.93 20.63 -4.99
CA SER A 12 -9.03 20.53 -6.46
C SER A 12 -10.28 19.75 -6.89
N GLY A 13 -10.82 20.05 -8.08
CA GLY A 13 -12.00 19.36 -8.62
C GLY A 13 -11.76 17.88 -8.90
N ALA A 14 -10.55 17.53 -9.38
CA ALA A 14 -10.15 16.15 -9.63
C ALA A 14 -10.08 15.33 -8.33
N TRP A 15 -9.46 15.88 -7.28
CA TRP A 15 -9.38 15.20 -5.98
C TRP A 15 -10.76 14.93 -5.37
N ARG A 16 -11.71 15.86 -5.48
CA ARG A 16 -13.07 15.64 -4.95
C ARG A 16 -13.83 14.54 -5.69
N ARG A 17 -13.63 14.39 -7.00
CA ARG A 17 -14.26 13.32 -7.80
C ARG A 17 -13.60 11.96 -7.60
N LEU A 18 -12.30 11.98 -7.29
CA LEU A 18 -11.51 10.79 -6.98
C LEU A 18 -11.97 10.12 -5.68
N LEU A 19 -12.43 10.89 -4.70
CA LEU A 19 -12.90 10.33 -3.44
C LEU A 19 -14.31 9.74 -3.58
N SER A 20 -14.51 8.53 -3.06
CA SER A 20 -15.82 7.89 -2.91
C SER A 20 -16.70 8.63 -1.91
N ARG A 21 -16.07 9.30 -0.94
CA ARG A 21 -16.70 10.08 0.12
C ARG A 21 -15.83 11.28 0.53
N PRO A 22 -16.41 12.45 0.80
CA PRO A 22 -15.65 13.65 1.14
C PRO A 22 -14.97 13.58 2.52
N ASP A 23 -15.46 12.72 3.40
CA ASP A 23 -14.97 12.49 4.76
C ASP A 23 -14.04 11.26 4.86
N PHE A 24 -13.48 10.80 3.73
CA PHE A 24 -12.62 9.62 3.72
C PHE A 24 -11.43 9.74 4.67
N VAL A 25 -11.26 8.72 5.48
CA VAL A 25 -10.06 8.46 6.28
C VAL A 25 -9.63 7.02 5.99
N PRO A 26 -8.33 6.76 5.76
CA PRO A 26 -7.81 5.40 5.66
C PRO A 26 -8.24 4.51 6.82
N ASP A 27 -8.65 3.27 6.53
CA ASP A 27 -8.94 2.30 7.57
C ASP A 27 -7.62 1.81 8.20
N GLY A 28 -7.57 1.79 9.53
CA GLY A 28 -6.35 1.57 10.28
C GLY A 28 -6.41 2.27 11.63
N PHE A 29 -5.26 2.75 12.10
CA PHE A 29 -5.16 3.49 13.35
C PHE A 29 -4.18 4.65 13.23
N THR A 30 -4.42 5.66 14.04
CA THR A 30 -3.62 6.87 14.11
C THR A 30 -2.37 6.66 14.95
N VAL A 31 -1.41 7.57 14.83
CA VAL A 31 -0.23 7.56 15.70
C VAL A 31 -0.63 7.79 17.17
N ALA A 32 -1.63 8.62 17.45
CA ALA A 32 -2.15 8.84 18.79
C ALA A 32 -2.67 7.55 19.44
N GLU A 33 -3.43 6.75 18.71
CA GLU A 33 -3.94 5.47 19.21
C GLU A 33 -2.81 4.48 19.53
N ARG A 34 -1.74 4.51 18.74
CA ARG A 34 -0.53 3.75 19.06
C ARG A 34 0.14 4.25 20.33
N MET A 35 0.32 5.56 20.45
CA MET A 35 0.94 6.19 21.61
C MET A 35 0.18 5.88 22.91
N ASN A 36 -1.15 5.80 22.83
CA ASN A 36 -2.03 5.53 23.97
C ASN A 36 -2.23 4.02 24.26
N GLY A 37 -1.68 3.12 23.45
CA GLY A 37 -1.92 1.67 23.60
C GLY A 37 -3.37 1.25 23.26
N GLU A 38 -4.09 2.06 22.49
CA GLU A 38 -5.46 1.78 22.04
C GLU A 38 -5.50 0.69 20.96
N VAL A 39 -4.35 0.35 20.37
CA VAL A 39 -4.21 -0.75 19.42
C VAL A 39 -3.35 -1.89 19.94
N LEU A 40 -3.75 -3.12 19.61
CA LEU A 40 -3.00 -4.31 19.96
C LEU A 40 -1.94 -4.64 18.91
N LEU A 41 -0.71 -4.23 19.20
CA LEU A 41 0.49 -4.54 18.43
C LEU A 41 1.28 -5.67 19.10
N GLY A 42 2.24 -6.24 18.38
CA GLY A 42 3.19 -7.20 18.95
C GLY A 42 4.04 -6.55 20.05
N SER A 43 4.63 -7.35 20.94
CA SER A 43 5.42 -6.85 22.09
C SER A 43 6.60 -5.95 21.69
N ALA A 44 7.22 -6.22 20.54
CA ALA A 44 8.31 -5.39 20.00
C ALA A 44 7.85 -4.02 19.47
N GLU A 45 6.54 -3.82 19.28
CA GLU A 45 5.94 -2.65 18.65
C GLU A 45 4.96 -1.89 19.54
N SER A 46 4.58 -2.48 20.68
CA SER A 46 3.57 -1.95 21.60
C SER A 46 4.01 -0.67 22.31
N GLU A 47 5.30 -0.53 22.61
CA GLU A 47 5.83 0.68 23.23
C GLU A 47 6.30 1.68 22.16
N PHE A 48 5.58 2.81 22.06
CA PHE A 48 5.80 3.78 20.99
C PHE A 48 7.21 4.40 20.99
N GLY A 49 7.69 4.87 22.15
CA GLY A 49 8.99 5.54 22.27
C GLY A 49 10.18 4.65 21.86
N PRO A 50 10.32 3.44 22.43
CA PRO A 50 11.34 2.48 22.02
C PRO A 50 11.25 2.11 20.53
N TRP A 51 10.03 1.87 20.03
CA TRP A 51 9.83 1.59 18.60
C TRP A 51 10.32 2.75 17.71
N LEU A 52 9.90 3.98 18.02
CA LEU A 52 10.27 5.17 17.24
C LEU A 52 11.78 5.39 17.28
N SER A 53 12.40 5.24 18.45
CA SER A 53 13.85 5.32 18.63
C SER A 53 14.59 4.29 17.77
N GLY A 54 14.07 3.05 17.70
CA GLY A 54 14.60 1.99 16.85
C GLY A 54 14.50 2.32 15.35
N VAL A 55 13.36 2.86 14.91
CA VAL A 55 13.15 3.31 13.53
C VAL A 55 14.16 4.41 13.15
N ILE A 56 14.27 5.45 13.96
CA ILE A 56 15.16 6.59 13.70
C ILE A 56 16.63 6.15 13.71
N SER A 57 17.06 5.42 14.74
CA SER A 57 18.44 4.94 14.87
C SER A 57 18.82 3.97 13.74
N GLY A 58 17.89 3.10 13.34
CA GLY A 58 18.09 2.19 12.20
C GLY A 58 18.32 2.92 10.88
N LYS A 59 17.59 4.02 10.66
CA LYS A 59 17.74 4.87 9.46
C LYS A 59 19.03 5.67 9.47
N LEU A 60 19.35 6.34 10.58
CA LEU A 60 20.57 7.13 10.71
C LEU A 60 21.83 6.29 10.50
N ARG A 61 21.87 5.06 11.02
CA ARG A 61 22.99 4.12 10.78
C ARG A 61 23.24 3.82 9.29
N ARG A 62 22.22 3.96 8.44
CA ARG A 62 22.30 3.67 6.99
C ARG A 62 22.56 4.91 6.15
N VAL A 63 22.43 6.10 6.75
CA VAL A 63 22.46 7.40 6.05
C VAL A 63 23.68 8.22 6.48
N ALA A 64 24.17 8.05 7.70
CA ALA A 64 25.35 8.75 8.20
C ALA A 64 26.60 8.35 7.38
N PRO A 65 27.45 9.32 7.00
CA PRO A 65 28.63 9.04 6.18
C PRO A 65 29.61 8.07 6.89
N PRO A 66 30.36 7.22 6.16
CA PRO A 66 31.35 6.30 6.74
C PRO A 66 32.59 6.99 7.35
N ALA A 67 32.65 8.32 7.35
CA ALA A 67 33.85 9.06 7.75
C ALA A 67 33.64 9.69 9.13
N GLY A 68 34.12 8.99 10.17
CA GLY A 68 34.50 9.57 11.47
C GLY A 68 33.36 10.10 12.34
N GLY A 69 32.81 9.23 13.20
CA GLY A 69 31.95 9.67 14.32
C GLY A 69 30.92 8.64 14.75
N GLY A 70 31.34 7.44 15.14
CA GLY A 70 30.44 6.42 15.72
C GLY A 70 29.66 6.94 16.94
N ASP A 71 30.22 7.92 17.66
CA ASP A 71 29.63 8.51 18.87
C ASP A 71 28.61 9.62 18.60
N ALA A 72 28.51 10.14 17.38
CA ALA A 72 27.54 11.20 17.03
C ALA A 72 26.14 10.65 16.71
N VAL A 73 26.04 9.38 16.31
CA VAL A 73 24.77 8.76 15.89
C VAL A 73 23.74 8.71 17.03
N PRO A 74 24.08 8.36 18.28
CA PRO A 74 23.11 8.35 19.38
C PRO A 74 22.55 9.75 19.71
N ALA A 75 23.40 10.79 19.73
CA ALA A 75 22.98 12.16 20.03
C ALA A 75 22.07 12.71 18.92
N VAL A 76 22.42 12.49 17.65
CA VAL A 76 21.58 12.87 16.51
C VAL A 76 20.26 12.08 16.52
N ALA A 77 20.29 10.78 16.85
CA ALA A 77 19.09 9.96 16.97
C ALA A 77 18.16 10.47 18.07
N ALA A 78 18.69 10.80 19.24
CA ALA A 78 17.93 11.38 20.34
C ALA A 78 17.31 12.73 19.96
N PHE A 79 18.08 13.60 19.29
CA PHE A 79 17.57 14.88 18.79
C PHE A 79 16.44 14.69 17.76
N CYS A 80 16.62 13.82 16.76
CA CYS A 80 15.58 13.49 15.79
C CYS A 80 14.32 12.90 16.45
N HIS A 81 14.50 12.04 17.46
CA HIS A 81 13.40 11.48 18.23
C HIS A 81 12.60 12.58 18.95
N GLU A 82 13.29 13.48 19.66
CA GLU A 82 12.66 14.62 20.32
C GLU A 82 11.91 15.52 19.33
N GLN A 83 12.52 15.87 18.19
CA GLN A 83 11.86 16.68 17.17
C GLN A 83 10.64 15.97 16.57
N THR A 84 10.69 14.64 16.45
CA THR A 84 9.55 13.84 16.01
C THR A 84 8.41 13.90 17.02
N LEU A 85 8.68 13.75 18.32
CA LEU A 85 7.66 13.88 19.36
C LEU A 85 7.04 15.29 19.38
N ARG A 86 7.86 16.34 19.31
CA ARG A 86 7.38 17.74 19.24
C ARG A 86 6.47 17.97 18.03
N LEU A 87 6.79 17.38 16.88
CA LEU A 87 5.93 17.44 15.69
C LEU A 87 4.59 16.74 15.94
N LEU A 88 4.59 15.57 16.58
CA LEU A 88 3.38 14.79 16.85
C LEU A 88 2.45 15.48 17.85
N GLU A 89 3.01 16.20 18.82
CA GLU A 89 2.29 17.01 19.82
C GLU A 89 1.76 18.33 19.26
N HIS A 90 2.33 18.81 18.16
CA HIS A 90 1.90 20.06 17.54
C HIS A 90 0.42 20.00 17.15
N SER A 91 -0.32 21.07 17.46
CA SER A 91 -1.76 21.16 17.21
C SER A 91 -2.07 22.11 16.07
N VAL A 92 -2.92 21.68 15.15
CA VAL A 92 -3.49 22.51 14.09
C VAL A 92 -5.00 22.51 14.27
N ALA A 93 -5.59 23.70 14.43
CA ALA A 93 -7.03 23.87 14.70
C ALA A 93 -7.55 23.00 15.86
N GLY A 94 -6.77 22.86 16.94
CA GLY A 94 -7.16 22.13 18.15
C GLY A 94 -7.01 20.61 18.07
N THR A 95 -6.53 20.06 16.96
CA THR A 95 -6.25 18.61 16.80
C THR A 95 -4.75 18.40 16.65
N THR A 96 -4.17 17.43 17.36
CA THR A 96 -2.73 17.16 17.25
C THR A 96 -2.39 16.44 15.94
N VAL A 97 -1.15 16.58 15.47
CA VAL A 97 -0.66 15.81 14.31
C VAL A 97 -0.81 14.31 14.56
N ALA A 98 -0.50 13.83 15.77
CA ALA A 98 -0.66 12.42 16.12
C ALA A 98 -2.08 11.87 15.92
N GLN A 99 -3.11 12.69 16.14
CA GLN A 99 -4.52 12.32 15.97
C GLN A 99 -4.96 12.26 14.51
N THR A 100 -4.24 12.92 13.59
CA THR A 100 -4.60 12.98 12.16
C THR A 100 -3.68 12.15 11.28
N LEU A 101 -2.50 11.78 11.79
CA LEU A 101 -1.50 11.01 11.08
C LEU A 101 -1.81 9.51 11.19
N ALA A 102 -2.02 8.86 10.05
CA ALA A 102 -2.14 7.41 10.02
C ALA A 102 -0.79 6.76 10.37
N ASN A 103 -0.81 5.69 11.17
CA ASN A 103 0.41 5.06 11.66
C ASN A 103 1.33 4.55 10.54
N GLN A 104 0.77 4.10 9.41
CA GLN A 104 1.54 3.66 8.24
C GLN A 104 2.40 4.77 7.63
N GLU A 105 2.05 6.05 7.85
CA GLU A 105 2.84 7.21 7.39
C GLU A 105 4.03 7.51 8.31
N MET A 106 3.97 7.09 9.57
CA MET A 106 4.92 7.46 10.63
C MET A 106 6.38 7.18 10.26
N PRO A 107 6.73 6.04 9.65
CA PRO A 107 8.11 5.82 9.25
C PRO A 107 8.58 6.85 8.22
N SER A 108 7.76 7.24 7.24
CA SER A 108 8.12 8.29 6.28
C SER A 108 8.15 9.68 6.91
N VAL A 109 7.33 9.93 7.94
CA VAL A 109 7.44 11.16 8.75
C VAL A 109 8.80 11.25 9.43
N ALA A 110 9.29 10.14 9.99
CA ALA A 110 10.62 10.08 10.59
C ALA A 110 11.73 10.35 9.55
N ASP A 111 11.56 9.95 8.28
CA ASP A 111 12.52 10.34 7.23
C ASP A 111 12.57 11.85 7.05
N ARG A 112 11.43 12.54 7.06
CA ARG A 112 11.38 14.00 6.87
C ARG A 112 11.98 14.77 8.03
N VAL A 113 11.79 14.28 9.25
CA VAL A 113 12.45 14.82 10.44
C VAL A 113 13.96 14.60 10.36
N ILE A 114 14.42 13.38 10.04
CA ILE A 114 15.85 13.09 9.83
C ILE A 114 16.43 14.00 8.74
N ALA A 115 15.73 14.15 7.61
CA ALA A 115 16.18 14.98 6.51
C ALA A 115 16.40 16.43 6.95
N HIS A 116 15.44 16.98 7.70
CA HIS A 116 15.56 18.32 8.26
C HIS A 116 16.71 18.43 9.28
N CYS A 117 16.79 17.53 10.25
CA CYS A 117 17.78 17.59 11.33
C CYS A 117 19.21 17.36 10.84
N VAL A 118 19.41 16.49 9.83
CA VAL A 118 20.75 16.09 9.36
C VAL A 118 21.21 16.91 8.16
N PHE A 119 20.30 17.21 7.23
CA PHE A 119 20.64 17.88 5.97
C PHE A 119 20.13 19.33 5.88
N GLY A 120 19.36 19.80 6.87
CA GLY A 120 18.76 21.14 6.85
C GLY A 120 17.58 21.27 5.88
N ASP A 121 17.18 20.20 5.18
CA ASP A 121 16.12 20.22 4.17
C ASP A 121 15.17 19.03 4.33
N VAL A 122 13.88 19.32 4.55
CA VAL A 122 12.80 18.32 4.67
C VAL A 122 12.60 17.50 3.39
N ARG A 123 13.05 18.01 2.23
CA ARG A 123 12.96 17.35 0.93
C ARG A 123 14.20 16.53 0.58
N ALA A 124 15.28 16.63 1.35
CA ALA A 124 16.47 15.84 1.11
C ALA A 124 16.14 14.33 1.16
N PRO A 125 16.64 13.53 0.20
CA PRO A 125 16.34 12.11 0.15
C PRO A 125 17.07 11.35 1.27
N VAL A 126 16.32 10.61 2.09
CA VAL A 126 16.86 9.74 3.14
C VAL A 126 17.04 8.33 2.58
N VAL A 127 18.13 8.14 1.83
CA VAL A 127 18.36 6.90 1.07
C VAL A 127 18.96 5.80 1.96
N THR A 128 18.11 4.96 2.53
CA THR A 128 18.50 3.94 3.52
C THR A 128 18.90 2.59 2.93
N HIS A 129 18.54 2.28 1.68
CA HIS A 129 18.74 0.95 1.08
C HIS A 129 19.40 1.01 -0.30
N ARG A 130 20.17 2.06 -0.63
CA ARG A 130 20.70 2.29 -2.00
C ARG A 130 21.42 1.08 -2.60
N THR A 131 22.44 0.57 -1.89
CA THR A 131 23.25 -0.57 -2.35
C THR A 131 22.39 -1.80 -2.54
N TYR A 132 21.44 -1.99 -1.65
CA TYR A 132 20.54 -3.13 -1.68
C TYR A 132 19.56 -3.07 -2.84
N ALA A 133 18.88 -1.94 -3.02
CA ALA A 133 17.94 -1.70 -4.12
C ALA A 133 18.64 -1.82 -5.48
N HIS A 134 19.88 -1.34 -5.60
CA HIS A 134 20.68 -1.53 -6.81
C HIS A 134 20.91 -3.01 -7.11
N ARG A 135 21.40 -3.75 -6.11
CA ARG A 135 21.69 -5.17 -6.25
C ARG A 135 20.44 -5.99 -6.55
N SER A 136 19.31 -5.67 -5.92
CA SER A 136 18.05 -6.37 -6.16
C SER A 136 17.54 -6.13 -7.58
N VAL A 137 17.73 -4.93 -8.14
CA VAL A 137 17.46 -4.64 -9.55
C VAL A 137 18.36 -5.45 -10.48
N GLU A 138 19.66 -5.52 -10.20
CA GLU A 138 20.60 -6.32 -11.00
C GLU A 138 20.21 -7.81 -11.01
N VAL A 139 19.90 -8.37 -9.84
CA VAL A 139 19.41 -9.76 -9.74
C VAL A 139 18.08 -9.94 -10.46
N ALA A 140 17.14 -9.01 -10.33
CA ALA A 140 15.85 -9.08 -11.02
C ALA A 140 16.00 -8.99 -12.55
N LEU A 141 16.96 -8.21 -13.06
CA LEU A 141 17.27 -8.16 -14.50
C LEU A 141 17.87 -9.47 -15.03
N GLU A 142 18.58 -10.23 -14.20
CA GLU A 142 19.07 -11.58 -14.55
C GLU A 142 17.94 -12.62 -14.45
N LEU A 143 17.03 -12.48 -13.49
CA LEU A 143 15.83 -13.33 -13.40
C LEU A 143 14.84 -13.05 -14.55
N ALA A 144 14.78 -11.80 -15.03
CA ALA A 144 13.86 -11.37 -16.08
C ALA A 144 13.98 -12.18 -17.37
N SER A 145 15.20 -12.57 -17.78
CA SER A 145 15.38 -13.46 -18.95
C SER A 145 14.80 -14.85 -18.69
N LEU A 146 15.06 -15.43 -17.52
CA LEU A 146 14.53 -16.74 -17.13
C LEU A 146 12.99 -16.72 -17.02
N VAL A 147 12.41 -15.62 -16.55
CA VAL A 147 10.96 -15.41 -16.53
C VAL A 147 10.39 -15.40 -17.95
N VAL A 148 11.02 -14.68 -18.88
CA VAL A 148 10.59 -14.63 -20.29
C VAL A 148 10.68 -16.01 -20.94
N ASP A 149 11.77 -16.76 -20.70
CA ASP A 149 11.95 -18.12 -21.22
C ASP A 149 10.88 -19.09 -20.68
N SER A 150 10.48 -18.92 -19.42
CA SER A 150 9.50 -19.79 -18.76
C SER A 150 8.05 -19.46 -19.12
N CYS A 151 7.70 -18.18 -19.25
CA CYS A 151 6.31 -17.74 -19.45
C CYS A 151 5.95 -17.49 -20.92
N GLY A 152 6.94 -17.14 -21.75
CA GLY A 152 6.71 -16.64 -23.10
C GLY A 152 5.77 -15.43 -23.12
N GLN A 153 4.57 -15.62 -23.67
CA GLN A 153 3.52 -14.59 -23.78
C GLN A 153 2.34 -14.80 -22.83
N ASP A 154 2.43 -15.76 -21.90
CA ASP A 154 1.37 -16.01 -20.92
C ASP A 154 1.33 -14.88 -19.88
N LEU A 155 0.36 -13.97 -20.07
CA LEU A 155 0.12 -12.84 -19.17
C LEU A 155 -0.26 -13.26 -17.74
N ALA A 156 -0.96 -14.39 -17.58
CA ALA A 156 -1.36 -14.88 -16.26
C ALA A 156 -0.13 -15.39 -15.49
N ALA A 157 0.75 -16.13 -16.18
CA ALA A 157 2.03 -16.54 -15.61
C ALA A 157 2.89 -15.31 -15.27
N LEU A 158 3.05 -14.36 -16.20
CA LEU A 158 3.82 -13.13 -15.96
C LEU A 158 3.30 -12.33 -14.77
N LEU A 159 1.99 -12.23 -14.57
CA LEU A 159 1.42 -11.63 -13.36
C LEU A 159 1.90 -12.34 -12.11
N ARG A 160 1.84 -13.68 -12.06
CA ARG A 160 2.25 -14.42 -10.87
C ARG A 160 3.73 -14.26 -10.56
N TYR A 161 4.59 -14.22 -11.58
CA TYR A 161 6.00 -13.88 -11.42
C TYR A 161 6.17 -12.44 -10.90
N SER A 162 5.46 -11.47 -11.48
CA SER A 162 5.43 -10.09 -10.99
C SER A 162 5.02 -10.01 -9.51
N LEU A 163 4.03 -10.77 -9.07
CA LEU A 163 3.62 -10.82 -7.65
C LEU A 163 4.66 -11.49 -6.75
N ALA A 164 5.23 -12.62 -7.20
CA ALA A 164 6.26 -13.33 -6.46
C ALA A 164 7.58 -12.53 -6.37
N ALA A 165 7.81 -11.59 -7.29
CA ALA A 165 9.00 -10.75 -7.30
C ALA A 165 9.08 -9.83 -6.06
N GLY A 166 7.95 -9.53 -5.40
CA GLY A 166 7.93 -8.87 -4.09
C GLY A 166 8.64 -9.65 -2.96
N LEU A 167 8.96 -10.94 -3.19
CA LEU A 167 9.79 -11.74 -2.27
C LEU A 167 11.29 -11.51 -2.47
N ILE A 168 11.70 -10.98 -3.62
CA ILE A 168 13.10 -10.72 -3.97
C ILE A 168 13.61 -9.58 -3.09
N GLY A 169 14.30 -9.99 -2.04
CA GLY A 169 14.85 -9.09 -1.08
C GLY A 169 13.93 -8.63 0.06
N ALA A 170 12.80 -9.31 0.25
CA ALA A 170 11.91 -9.04 1.37
C ALA A 170 12.62 -9.11 2.74
N GLY A 171 13.65 -9.96 2.88
CA GLY A 171 14.39 -10.14 4.13
C GLY A 171 15.18 -8.91 4.64
N GLN A 172 15.41 -7.89 3.81
CA GLN A 172 16.02 -6.63 4.27
C GLN A 172 14.99 -5.59 4.72
N LYS A 173 13.69 -5.81 4.44
CA LYS A 173 12.59 -5.05 5.02
C LYS A 173 12.39 -5.47 6.47
N LEU A 174 13.37 -5.20 7.32
CA LEU A 174 13.29 -5.46 8.76
C LEU A 174 12.29 -4.49 9.43
N ARG A 175 11.00 -4.78 9.26
CA ARG A 175 9.91 -4.42 10.16
C ARG A 175 9.33 -5.75 10.64
N ALA A 176 10.04 -6.36 11.59
CA ALA A 176 9.90 -7.74 12.06
C ALA A 176 10.14 -8.82 10.98
N PRO A 177 10.96 -9.86 11.26
CA PRO A 177 10.92 -11.08 10.45
C PRO A 177 9.53 -11.68 10.60
N GLY A 178 8.68 -11.52 9.58
CA GLY A 178 7.46 -12.31 9.48
C GLY A 178 7.81 -13.79 9.31
N PRO A 179 6.85 -14.70 9.50
CA PRO A 179 7.03 -16.12 9.18
C PRO A 179 7.24 -16.36 7.67
N GLY A 180 7.07 -15.31 6.84
CA GLY A 180 7.05 -15.40 5.39
C GLY A 180 8.38 -15.80 4.77
N ILE A 181 8.28 -16.46 3.63
CA ILE A 181 9.40 -16.82 2.78
C ILE A 181 10.00 -15.55 2.17
N ALA A 182 11.32 -15.42 2.17
CA ALA A 182 12.04 -14.36 1.47
C ALA A 182 13.07 -14.97 0.51
N LEU A 183 13.34 -14.27 -0.60
CA LEU A 183 14.41 -14.61 -1.54
C LEU A 183 15.60 -13.66 -1.30
N PRO A 184 16.62 -14.06 -0.53
CA PRO A 184 17.66 -13.15 -0.08
C PRO A 184 18.63 -12.81 -1.21
N VAL A 185 18.81 -11.51 -1.49
CA VAL A 185 19.80 -11.05 -2.49
C VAL A 185 21.20 -10.78 -1.90
N GLY A 186 21.33 -10.77 -0.57
CA GLY A 186 22.61 -10.51 0.12
C GLY A 186 23.20 -9.12 -0.17
N SER A 187 24.49 -8.96 0.12
CA SER A 187 25.23 -7.70 -0.06
C SER A 187 26.44 -7.79 -1.02
N SER A 188 26.82 -8.99 -1.47
CA SER A 188 28.04 -9.22 -2.27
C SER A 188 27.91 -10.45 -3.19
N GLY A 189 28.75 -10.51 -4.23
CA GLY A 189 28.80 -11.62 -5.21
C GLY A 189 28.16 -11.27 -6.55
N ASP A 190 28.34 -12.13 -7.55
CA ASP A 190 27.79 -11.96 -8.91
C ASP A 190 26.24 -12.05 -8.93
N PRO A 191 25.54 -11.00 -9.40
CA PRO A 191 24.07 -11.03 -9.56
C PRO A 191 23.56 -12.18 -10.44
N ALA A 192 24.29 -12.57 -11.48
CA ALA A 192 23.84 -13.62 -12.40
C ALA A 192 23.92 -15.01 -11.76
N ALA A 193 25.01 -15.32 -11.06
CA ALA A 193 25.11 -16.53 -10.27
C ALA A 193 24.03 -16.62 -9.19
N LEU A 194 23.73 -15.50 -8.53
CA LEU A 194 22.69 -15.44 -7.51
C LEU A 194 21.28 -15.61 -8.11
N ALA A 195 20.98 -15.00 -9.25
CA ALA A 195 19.72 -15.21 -9.95
C ALA A 195 19.49 -16.68 -10.29
N ARG A 196 20.51 -17.38 -10.83
CA ARG A 196 20.43 -18.82 -11.09
C ARG A 196 20.19 -19.65 -9.83
N MET A 197 20.78 -19.26 -8.70
CA MET A 197 20.55 -19.90 -7.41
C MET A 197 19.12 -19.69 -6.89
N LEU A 198 18.59 -18.47 -7.02
CA LEU A 198 17.23 -18.13 -6.57
C LEU A 198 16.14 -18.68 -7.49
N TRP A 199 16.45 -18.90 -8.77
CA TRP A 199 15.48 -19.26 -9.80
C TRP A 199 14.58 -20.44 -9.44
N PRO A 200 15.07 -21.62 -9.01
CA PRO A 200 14.19 -22.76 -8.72
C PRO A 200 13.12 -22.42 -7.67
N LYS A 201 13.50 -21.70 -6.60
CA LYS A 201 12.55 -21.32 -5.55
C LYS A 201 11.61 -20.20 -6.01
N TYR A 202 12.12 -19.23 -6.77
CA TYR A 202 11.30 -18.16 -7.32
C TYR A 202 10.24 -18.70 -8.28
N GLN A 203 10.63 -19.60 -9.18
CA GLN A 203 9.74 -20.32 -10.09
C GLN A 203 8.67 -21.11 -9.32
N GLU A 204 9.08 -21.95 -8.36
CA GLU A 204 8.15 -22.70 -7.49
C GLU A 204 7.10 -21.78 -6.84
N LEU A 205 7.53 -20.62 -6.34
CA LEU A 205 6.64 -19.67 -5.66
C LEU A 205 5.67 -18.97 -6.63
N ALA A 206 6.13 -18.64 -7.83
CA ALA A 206 5.34 -17.98 -8.87
C ALA A 206 4.35 -18.94 -9.56
N GLU A 207 4.70 -20.21 -9.72
CA GLU A 207 3.87 -21.19 -10.44
C GLU A 207 2.68 -21.71 -9.62
N ARG A 208 2.53 -21.28 -8.37
CA ARG A 208 1.36 -21.60 -7.54
C ARG A 208 0.11 -20.84 -8.01
N PRO A 209 -1.10 -21.36 -7.73
CA PRO A 209 -2.34 -20.62 -7.91
C PRO A 209 -2.38 -19.38 -7.01
N LEU A 210 -3.07 -18.34 -7.46
CA LEU A 210 -3.39 -17.20 -6.59
C LEU A 210 -4.41 -17.64 -5.54
N HIS A 211 -4.26 -17.13 -4.32
CA HIS A 211 -5.18 -17.43 -3.21
C HIS A 211 -6.53 -16.72 -3.40
N VAL A 212 -6.47 -15.48 -3.87
CA VAL A 212 -7.60 -14.76 -4.44
C VAL A 212 -7.21 -14.39 -5.87
N ASP A 213 -8.02 -14.82 -6.83
CA ASP A 213 -7.72 -14.69 -8.25
C ASP A 213 -8.84 -13.92 -8.96
N HIS A 214 -8.59 -12.64 -9.21
CA HIS A 214 -9.42 -11.81 -10.08
C HIS A 214 -8.77 -11.53 -11.43
N TRP A 215 -7.84 -12.38 -11.87
CA TRP A 215 -7.11 -12.19 -13.12
C TRP A 215 -8.03 -12.16 -14.32
N ASP A 216 -8.99 -13.10 -14.41
CA ASP A 216 -9.90 -13.13 -15.56
C ASP A 216 -10.71 -11.86 -15.68
N THR A 217 -11.19 -11.30 -14.57
CA THR A 217 -11.91 -10.02 -14.56
C THR A 217 -11.01 -8.87 -14.99
N PHE A 218 -9.78 -8.79 -14.44
CA PHE A 218 -8.82 -7.76 -14.83
C PHE A 218 -8.48 -7.86 -16.31
N ARG A 219 -8.19 -9.06 -16.80
CA ARG A 219 -7.84 -9.36 -18.19
C ARG A 219 -8.96 -8.93 -19.13
N THR A 220 -10.21 -9.27 -18.82
CA THR A 220 -11.35 -8.83 -19.63
C THR A 220 -11.47 -7.31 -19.66
N GLU A 221 -11.40 -6.64 -18.51
CA GLU A 221 -11.51 -5.18 -18.43
C GLU A 221 -10.33 -4.46 -19.13
N ALA A 222 -9.10 -4.95 -18.95
CA ALA A 222 -7.90 -4.29 -19.44
C ALA A 222 -7.58 -4.59 -20.91
N LEU A 223 -8.06 -5.71 -21.46
CA LEU A 223 -7.80 -6.10 -22.85
C LEU A 223 -8.96 -5.78 -23.81
N ASP A 224 -10.17 -5.54 -23.29
CA ASP A 224 -11.31 -5.19 -24.13
C ASP A 224 -11.45 -3.67 -24.30
N GLY A 225 -11.10 -3.17 -25.49
CA GLY A 225 -11.33 -1.76 -25.83
C GLY A 225 -10.23 -0.79 -25.36
N PRO A 226 -10.45 0.52 -25.59
CA PRO A 226 -9.65 1.56 -24.95
C PRO A 226 -9.80 1.51 -23.44
N PHE A 227 -8.67 1.46 -22.73
CA PHE A 227 -8.64 1.34 -21.27
C PHE A 227 -7.56 2.23 -20.67
N ARG A 228 -7.89 3.01 -19.64
CA ARG A 228 -6.96 3.86 -18.90
C ARG A 228 -6.62 3.25 -17.55
N LEU A 229 -5.36 2.86 -17.40
CA LEU A 229 -4.86 2.19 -16.22
C LEU A 229 -3.74 3.00 -15.57
N VAL A 230 -3.91 3.30 -14.29
CA VAL A 230 -2.85 3.85 -13.43
C VAL A 230 -2.19 2.71 -12.67
N TRP A 231 -0.86 2.58 -12.75
CA TRP A 231 -0.09 1.51 -12.11
C TRP A 231 0.85 2.04 -11.03
N PHE A 232 0.60 1.72 -9.77
CA PHE A 232 1.53 2.01 -8.67
C PHE A 232 2.54 0.89 -8.52
N PHE A 233 3.82 1.24 -8.54
CA PHE A 233 4.90 0.31 -8.21
C PHE A 233 5.07 0.18 -6.69
N ASP A 234 5.61 -0.97 -6.28
CA ASP A 234 6.13 -1.21 -4.93
C ASP A 234 7.66 -1.31 -5.01
N ASP A 235 8.26 -2.50 -4.89
CA ASP A 235 9.71 -2.65 -4.82
C ASP A 235 10.47 -2.47 -6.14
N CYS A 236 11.72 -2.06 -6.03
CA CYS A 236 12.68 -1.94 -7.14
C CYS A 236 12.88 -3.24 -7.92
N ALA A 237 12.96 -4.40 -7.24
CA ALA A 237 13.12 -5.70 -7.90
C ALA A 237 11.83 -6.14 -8.61
N GLU A 238 10.69 -5.98 -7.93
CA GLU A 238 9.36 -6.27 -8.46
C GLU A 238 9.06 -5.43 -9.71
N THR A 239 9.43 -4.14 -9.68
CA THR A 239 9.28 -3.20 -10.80
C THR A 239 9.92 -3.71 -12.10
N VAL A 240 11.05 -4.41 -12.03
CA VAL A 240 11.70 -4.98 -13.24
C VAL A 240 10.78 -5.98 -13.94
N ILE A 241 10.10 -6.83 -13.17
CA ILE A 241 9.19 -7.85 -13.70
C ILE A 241 7.83 -7.25 -14.05
N ASP A 242 7.37 -6.24 -13.31
CA ASP A 242 6.17 -5.46 -13.65
C ASP A 242 6.31 -4.83 -15.04
N LEU A 243 7.47 -4.25 -15.37
CA LEU A 243 7.71 -3.65 -16.69
C LEU A 243 7.65 -4.69 -17.82
N LEU A 244 8.03 -5.95 -17.58
CA LEU A 244 7.81 -7.03 -18.55
C LEU A 244 6.32 -7.27 -18.75
N LEU A 245 5.56 -7.45 -17.66
CA LEU A 245 4.11 -7.69 -17.71
C LEU A 245 3.38 -6.54 -18.43
N LEU A 246 3.70 -5.30 -18.07
CA LEU A 246 3.06 -4.10 -18.62
C LEU A 246 3.32 -3.93 -20.11
N ASP A 247 4.53 -4.23 -20.59
CA ASP A 247 4.82 -4.22 -22.03
C ASP A 247 4.01 -5.29 -22.77
N ARG A 248 3.86 -6.50 -22.20
CA ARG A 248 3.01 -7.55 -22.79
C ARG A 248 1.53 -7.21 -22.76
N LEU A 249 1.06 -6.50 -21.74
CA LEU A 249 -0.30 -5.95 -21.70
C LEU A 249 -0.53 -4.93 -22.82
N LEU A 250 0.43 -4.00 -23.06
CA LEU A 250 0.37 -3.07 -24.19
C LEU A 250 0.42 -3.80 -25.55
N ALA A 251 1.16 -4.89 -25.65
CA ALA A 251 1.19 -5.71 -26.85
C ALA A 251 -0.16 -6.39 -27.12
N ALA A 252 -0.81 -6.90 -26.06
CA ALA A 252 -2.12 -7.54 -26.14
C ALA A 252 -3.27 -6.54 -26.35
N ASN A 253 -3.15 -5.32 -25.82
CA ASN A 253 -4.09 -4.22 -26.06
C ASN A 253 -3.34 -2.93 -26.45
N PRO A 254 -3.14 -2.68 -27.76
CA PRO A 254 -2.52 -1.45 -28.24
C PRO A 254 -3.29 -0.16 -27.95
N ARG A 255 -4.54 -0.26 -27.45
CA ARG A 255 -5.37 0.89 -27.04
C ARG A 255 -5.35 1.13 -25.52
N LEU A 256 -4.57 0.35 -24.78
CA LEU A 256 -4.32 0.55 -23.36
C LEU A 256 -3.47 1.81 -23.16
N GLN A 257 -3.99 2.75 -22.38
CA GLN A 257 -3.30 3.95 -21.93
C GLN A 257 -2.81 3.70 -20.50
N LEU A 258 -1.50 3.72 -20.32
CA LEU A 258 -0.87 3.49 -19.03
C LEU A 258 -0.38 4.82 -18.43
N THR A 259 -0.51 4.96 -17.11
CA THR A 259 0.25 5.94 -16.33
C THR A 259 1.00 5.20 -15.24
N LEU A 260 2.32 5.29 -15.28
CA LEU A 260 3.22 4.66 -14.32
C LEU A 260 3.43 5.59 -13.12
N VAL A 261 3.20 5.10 -11.90
CA VAL A 261 3.29 5.87 -10.67
C VAL A 261 4.35 5.28 -9.74
N PRO A 262 5.62 5.68 -9.91
CA PRO A 262 6.66 5.42 -8.93
C PRO A 262 6.56 6.35 -7.72
N LYS A 263 7.43 6.17 -6.73
CA LYS A 263 7.66 7.18 -5.69
C LYS A 263 8.33 8.42 -6.27
N SER A 264 7.98 9.61 -5.76
CA SER A 264 8.66 10.85 -6.17
C SER A 264 10.06 11.01 -5.58
N LEU A 265 10.35 10.30 -4.48
CA LEU A 265 11.64 10.30 -3.81
C LEU A 265 12.04 8.87 -3.41
N PRO A 266 13.34 8.57 -3.28
CA PRO A 266 13.80 7.28 -2.79
C PRO A 266 13.16 6.96 -1.43
N CYS A 267 12.49 5.82 -1.34
CA CYS A 267 11.83 5.37 -0.12
C CYS A 267 12.10 3.88 0.10
N TYR A 268 12.93 3.54 1.07
CA TYR A 268 13.31 2.14 1.33
C TYR A 268 13.78 1.42 0.06
N THR A 269 13.08 0.35 -0.31
CA THR A 269 13.31 -0.46 -1.51
C THR A 269 12.28 -0.19 -2.59
N ASP A 270 11.42 0.82 -2.43
CA ASP A 270 10.37 1.16 -3.37
C ASP A 270 10.97 1.84 -4.60
N ALA A 271 10.40 1.57 -5.77
CA ALA A 271 10.86 2.17 -7.02
C ALA A 271 10.49 3.66 -7.09
N ASP A 272 11.52 4.51 -7.16
CA ASP A 272 11.37 5.93 -7.41
C ASP A 272 11.36 6.26 -8.92
N ALA A 273 10.96 7.49 -9.24
CA ALA A 273 10.87 7.97 -10.61
C ALA A 273 12.20 7.88 -11.37
N THR A 274 13.33 8.11 -10.69
CA THR A 274 14.65 8.03 -11.32
C THR A 274 14.98 6.60 -11.72
N LEU A 275 14.64 5.61 -10.88
CA LEU A 275 14.81 4.20 -11.23
C LEU A 275 13.92 3.80 -12.40
N VAL A 276 12.63 4.12 -12.36
CA VAL A 276 11.69 3.72 -13.43
C VAL A 276 12.12 4.28 -14.78
N LEU A 277 12.46 5.58 -14.85
CA LEU A 277 12.94 6.19 -16.09
C LEU A 277 14.22 5.52 -16.61
N ARG A 278 15.16 5.19 -15.71
CA ARG A 278 16.38 4.44 -16.09
C ARG A 278 16.09 3.02 -16.59
N LEU A 279 15.08 2.34 -16.02
CA LEU A 279 14.68 1.01 -16.47
C LEU A 279 14.00 1.06 -17.84
N LEU A 280 13.15 2.06 -18.10
CA LEU A 280 12.51 2.25 -19.41
C LEU A 280 13.53 2.48 -20.54
N ASP A 281 14.68 3.09 -20.23
CA ASP A 281 15.79 3.27 -21.18
C ASP A 281 16.84 2.15 -21.14
N SER A 282 16.64 1.10 -20.33
CA SER A 282 17.61 0.02 -20.13
C SER A 282 17.78 -0.84 -21.39
N PRO A 283 19.00 -0.94 -21.96
CA PRO A 283 19.26 -1.84 -23.09
C PRO A 283 18.95 -3.32 -22.75
N ARG A 284 19.09 -3.71 -21.48
CA ARG A 284 18.81 -5.07 -21.03
C ARG A 284 17.33 -5.41 -21.10
N LEU A 285 16.44 -4.50 -20.69
CA LEU A 285 15.00 -4.71 -20.80
C LEU A 285 14.53 -4.64 -22.25
N ARG A 286 15.13 -3.76 -23.07
CA ARG A 286 14.87 -3.75 -24.52
C ARG A 286 15.28 -5.05 -25.21
N ALA A 287 16.39 -5.65 -24.81
CA ALA A 287 16.80 -6.97 -25.32
C ALA A 287 15.78 -8.08 -24.97
N LEU A 288 14.99 -7.89 -23.91
CA LEU A 288 13.85 -8.74 -23.55
C LEU A 288 12.53 -8.31 -24.22
N GLY A 289 12.59 -7.34 -25.15
CA GLY A 289 11.44 -6.83 -25.90
C GLY A 289 10.57 -5.84 -25.14
N VAL A 290 11.08 -5.15 -24.11
CA VAL A 290 10.37 -4.08 -23.40
C VAL A 290 10.67 -2.74 -24.08
N ASP A 291 9.88 -2.39 -25.09
CA ASP A 291 10.07 -1.15 -25.86
C ASP A 291 8.82 -0.27 -25.88
N ARG A 292 7.63 -0.83 -25.68
CA ARG A 292 6.35 -0.11 -25.82
C ARG A 292 6.12 0.90 -24.70
N LEU A 293 6.70 0.63 -23.53
CA LEU A 293 6.54 1.47 -22.35
C LEU A 293 7.26 2.82 -22.44
N ARG A 294 8.17 3.02 -23.40
CA ARG A 294 8.90 4.29 -23.53
C ARG A 294 8.02 5.49 -23.90
N ALA A 295 6.87 5.23 -24.53
CA ALA A 295 5.87 6.24 -24.85
C ALA A 295 4.81 6.41 -23.75
N THR A 296 4.95 5.71 -22.63
CA THR A 296 3.99 5.74 -21.52
C THR A 296 4.27 6.92 -20.58
N ASP A 297 3.22 7.53 -20.05
CA ASP A 297 3.34 8.59 -19.06
C ASP A 297 3.90 8.06 -17.73
N VAL A 298 4.89 8.75 -17.18
CA VAL A 298 5.43 8.50 -15.83
C VAL A 298 5.07 9.69 -14.95
N CYS A 299 4.23 9.47 -13.93
CA CYS A 299 3.91 10.50 -12.94
C CYS A 299 5.07 10.67 -11.97
N THR A 300 5.99 11.58 -12.30
CA THR A 300 7.18 11.88 -11.47
C THR A 300 6.81 12.55 -10.14
N ALA A 301 5.62 13.16 -10.06
CA ALA A 301 5.02 13.68 -8.84
C ALA A 301 4.20 12.63 -8.07
N GLY A 302 4.65 11.37 -8.07
CA GLY A 302 4.05 10.29 -7.30
C GLY A 302 4.21 10.47 -5.78
N PRO A 303 3.77 9.49 -4.96
CA PRO A 303 3.83 9.57 -3.51
C PRO A 303 5.28 9.74 -2.99
N SER A 304 5.47 10.59 -1.98
CA SER A 304 6.79 10.84 -1.36
C SER A 304 7.06 9.96 -0.13
N MET A 305 6.26 8.91 0.05
CA MET A 305 6.27 7.98 1.19
C MET A 305 6.13 6.53 0.70
N ALA A 306 6.45 5.56 1.55
CA ALA A 306 6.38 4.14 1.19
C ALA A 306 4.93 3.67 0.94
N THR A 307 3.97 4.34 1.57
CA THR A 307 2.54 4.19 1.29
C THR A 307 2.07 5.25 0.27
N ALA A 308 0.77 5.47 0.12
CA ALA A 308 0.21 6.62 -0.57
C ALA A 308 -1.10 7.00 0.11
N ASN A 309 -1.14 8.11 0.84
CA ASN A 309 -2.37 8.59 1.43
C ASN A 309 -3.19 9.33 0.36
N LEU A 310 -4.37 8.81 0.00
CA LEU A 310 -5.25 9.38 -1.02
C LEU A 310 -5.63 10.85 -0.73
N CYS A 311 -5.62 11.24 0.55
CA CYS A 311 -5.88 12.61 0.99
C CYS A 311 -4.64 13.53 0.91
N LYS A 312 -3.50 13.05 0.40
CA LYS A 312 -2.21 13.77 0.33
C LYS A 312 -1.47 13.59 -1.00
N VAL A 313 -2.18 13.14 -2.04
CA VAL A 313 -1.61 12.94 -3.39
C VAL A 313 -1.44 14.26 -4.13
N SER A 314 -0.40 14.36 -4.97
CA SER A 314 -0.14 15.55 -5.77
C SER A 314 -1.29 15.91 -6.73
N PRO A 315 -1.44 17.17 -7.15
CA PRO A 315 -2.45 17.55 -8.15
C PRO A 315 -2.30 16.82 -9.48
N GLU A 316 -1.08 16.45 -9.86
CA GLU A 316 -0.80 15.66 -11.06
C GLU A 316 -1.33 14.23 -10.91
N LEU A 317 -0.97 13.57 -9.81
CA LEU A 317 -1.45 12.22 -9.51
C LEU A 317 -2.97 12.19 -9.33
N ALA A 318 -3.56 13.20 -8.68
CA ALA A 318 -5.02 13.30 -8.52
C ALA A 318 -5.74 13.36 -9.88
N ARG A 319 -5.19 14.08 -10.86
CA ARG A 319 -5.74 14.11 -12.23
C ARG A 319 -5.61 12.75 -12.92
N ALA A 320 -4.43 12.15 -12.87
CA ALA A 320 -4.21 10.82 -13.46
C ALA A 320 -5.20 9.78 -12.89
N LEU A 321 -5.42 9.80 -11.58
CA LEU A 321 -6.38 8.92 -10.92
C LEU A 321 -7.84 9.23 -11.27
N ASP A 322 -8.21 10.51 -11.37
CA ASP A 322 -9.56 10.94 -11.76
C ASP A 322 -9.88 10.57 -13.22
N ASP A 323 -8.89 10.65 -14.12
CA ASP A 323 -9.03 10.29 -15.54
C ASP A 323 -8.96 8.78 -15.81
N ALA A 324 -8.49 8.00 -14.83
CA ALA A 324 -8.36 6.54 -14.94
C ALA A 324 -9.72 5.84 -14.93
N GLN A 325 -9.78 4.68 -15.60
CA GLN A 325 -10.86 3.70 -15.44
C GLN A 325 -10.54 2.72 -14.32
N CYS A 326 -9.26 2.41 -14.15
CA CYS A 326 -8.77 1.43 -13.19
C CYS A 326 -7.46 1.88 -12.54
N VAL A 327 -7.29 1.52 -11.28
CA VAL A 327 -6.04 1.66 -10.54
C VAL A 327 -5.49 0.27 -10.20
N PHE A 328 -4.27 -0.03 -10.60
CA PHE A 328 -3.55 -1.21 -10.15
C PHE A 328 -2.54 -0.80 -9.09
N VAL A 329 -2.64 -1.42 -7.92
CA VAL A 329 -1.76 -1.17 -6.79
C VAL A 329 -0.91 -2.40 -6.53
N LYS A 330 0.40 -2.21 -6.46
CA LYS A 330 1.34 -3.22 -6.00
C LYS A 330 1.61 -3.04 -4.50
N GLY A 331 1.68 -4.15 -3.79
CA GLY A 331 1.94 -4.17 -2.35
C GLY A 331 0.75 -3.76 -1.47
N THR A 332 0.90 -3.97 -0.16
CA THR A 332 -0.19 -3.74 0.82
C THR A 332 -0.23 -2.33 1.38
N ASN A 333 0.89 -1.62 1.44
CA ASN A 333 0.96 -0.30 2.09
C ASN A 333 0.09 0.74 1.38
N VAL A 334 0.11 0.79 0.05
CA VAL A 334 -0.75 1.70 -0.73
C VAL A 334 -2.20 1.24 -0.67
N HIS A 335 -2.44 -0.07 -0.76
CA HIS A 335 -3.77 -0.66 -0.67
C HIS A 335 -4.52 -0.24 0.60
N GLU A 336 -3.87 -0.35 1.75
CA GLU A 336 -4.44 0.02 3.05
C GLU A 336 -4.90 1.49 3.10
N MET A 337 -4.22 2.39 2.39
CA MET A 337 -4.55 3.81 2.35
C MET A 337 -5.54 4.22 1.26
N PHE A 338 -5.79 3.34 0.29
CA PHE A 338 -6.67 3.62 -0.85
C PHE A 338 -8.03 2.94 -0.70
N GLN A 339 -8.08 1.75 -0.09
CA GLN A 339 -9.32 0.99 0.06
C GLN A 339 -10.40 1.83 0.78
N GLY A 340 -11.64 1.70 0.33
CA GLY A 340 -12.77 2.48 0.84
C GLY A 340 -12.83 3.94 0.36
N GLY A 341 -11.71 4.53 -0.05
CA GLY A 341 -11.61 5.96 -0.41
C GLY A 341 -11.61 6.25 -1.90
N VAL A 342 -11.08 5.35 -2.72
CA VAL A 342 -10.97 5.57 -4.17
C VAL A 342 -12.31 5.31 -4.88
N ASN A 343 -12.78 6.27 -5.68
CA ASN A 343 -13.99 6.16 -6.49
C ASN A 343 -13.71 5.51 -7.87
N LYS A 344 -12.87 4.48 -7.89
CA LYS A 344 -12.44 3.76 -9.10
C LYS A 344 -12.41 2.27 -8.81
N VAL A 345 -12.49 1.46 -9.87
CA VAL A 345 -12.14 0.04 -9.73
C VAL A 345 -10.66 -0.03 -9.40
N MET A 346 -10.33 -0.80 -8.37
CA MET A 346 -8.96 -1.00 -7.94
C MET A 346 -8.63 -2.49 -7.94
N TYR A 347 -7.53 -2.85 -8.59
CA TYR A 347 -6.89 -4.14 -8.41
C TYR A 347 -5.68 -3.98 -7.51
N THR A 348 -5.49 -4.92 -6.60
CA THR A 348 -4.30 -4.95 -5.76
C THR A 348 -3.62 -6.30 -5.89
N GLY A 349 -2.38 -6.25 -6.36
CA GLY A 349 -1.50 -7.39 -6.49
C GLY A 349 -0.43 -7.37 -5.40
N PHE A 350 -0.36 -8.42 -4.58
CA PHE A 350 0.68 -8.53 -3.56
C PHE A 350 0.96 -9.99 -3.19
N VAL A 351 2.13 -10.19 -2.56
CA VAL A 351 2.47 -11.41 -1.83
C VAL A 351 2.41 -11.14 -0.33
N LEU A 352 1.79 -12.04 0.42
CA LEU A 352 1.65 -11.89 1.87
C LEU A 352 2.91 -12.41 2.59
N VAL A 353 3.65 -11.51 3.24
CA VAL A 353 4.94 -11.84 3.90
C VAL A 353 5.02 -11.48 5.38
N SER A 354 4.05 -10.75 5.94
CA SER A 354 4.11 -10.22 7.30
C SER A 354 2.92 -10.67 8.15
N GLU A 355 3.16 -10.92 9.44
CA GLU A 355 2.10 -11.20 10.44
C GLU A 355 1.14 -10.03 10.59
N PHE A 356 1.62 -8.79 10.46
CA PHE A 356 0.77 -7.61 10.50
C PHE A 356 -0.32 -7.70 9.42
N ASN A 357 0.05 -8.08 8.20
CA ASN A 357 -0.90 -8.25 7.11
C ASN A 357 -1.75 -9.53 7.24
N GLU A 358 -1.29 -10.58 7.92
CA GLU A 358 -2.16 -11.75 8.25
C GLU A 358 -3.44 -11.32 8.97
N SER A 359 -3.34 -10.29 9.84
CA SER A 359 -4.49 -9.77 10.59
C SER A 359 -5.57 -9.14 9.72
N ALA A 360 -5.18 -8.55 8.60
CA ALA A 360 -6.07 -7.89 7.65
C ALA A 360 -6.53 -8.87 6.56
N ILE A 361 -5.67 -9.79 6.16
CA ILE A 361 -5.94 -10.71 5.05
C ILE A 361 -6.68 -11.96 5.52
N GLY A 362 -6.35 -12.51 6.70
CA GLY A 362 -6.97 -13.72 7.23
C GLY A 362 -6.39 -15.01 6.63
N VAL A 363 -5.09 -15.01 6.31
CA VAL A 363 -4.35 -16.15 5.73
C VAL A 363 -2.98 -16.24 6.38
N ASP A 364 -2.40 -17.45 6.43
CA ASP A 364 -1.03 -17.70 6.90
C ASP A 364 0.03 -17.22 5.90
N ALA A 365 0.82 -16.22 6.31
CA ALA A 365 1.93 -15.64 5.57
C ALA A 365 3.12 -16.59 5.42
N SER A 366 3.24 -17.65 6.24
CA SER A 366 4.36 -18.61 6.17
C SER A 366 4.46 -19.31 4.81
N THR A 367 3.33 -19.38 4.11
CA THR A 367 3.25 -19.97 2.77
C THR A 367 3.52 -18.96 1.66
N ALA A 368 3.76 -17.67 1.96
CA ALA A 368 3.87 -16.59 0.97
C ALA A 368 2.77 -16.64 -0.12
N PRO A 369 1.48 -16.61 0.25
CA PRO A 369 0.39 -16.67 -0.71
C PRO A 369 0.36 -15.43 -1.59
N LEU A 370 0.05 -15.64 -2.88
CA LEU A 370 -0.08 -14.57 -3.89
C LEU A 370 -1.54 -14.17 -4.04
N PHE A 371 -1.81 -12.87 -4.17
CA PHE A 371 -3.16 -12.33 -4.28
C PHE A 371 -3.28 -11.37 -5.46
N LEU A 372 -4.40 -11.46 -6.16
CA LEU A 372 -4.93 -10.40 -7.02
C LEU A 372 -6.37 -10.10 -6.60
N VAL A 373 -6.56 -8.99 -5.90
CA VAL A 373 -7.85 -8.62 -5.30
C VAL A 373 -8.48 -7.49 -6.09
N ARG A 374 -9.73 -7.67 -6.53
CA ARG A 374 -10.54 -6.60 -7.10
C ARG A 374 -11.37 -5.91 -6.02
N SER A 375 -11.45 -4.59 -6.09
CA SER A 375 -12.30 -3.76 -5.22
C SER A 375 -13.09 -2.80 -6.08
N GLY A 376 -14.40 -2.72 -5.85
CA GLY A 376 -15.24 -1.68 -6.48
C GLY A 376 -14.95 -0.29 -5.91
N PRO A 377 -15.49 0.77 -6.54
CA PRO A 377 -15.43 2.12 -6.01
C PRO A 377 -15.93 2.20 -4.56
N GLY A 378 -15.13 2.78 -3.68
CA GLY A 378 -15.45 2.96 -2.26
C GLY A 378 -15.51 1.67 -1.44
N GLU A 379 -15.09 0.53 -1.99
CA GLU A 379 -15.14 -0.74 -1.27
C GLU A 379 -13.93 -0.94 -0.37
N TYR A 380 -14.19 -1.43 0.84
CA TYR A 380 -13.18 -1.94 1.76
C TYR A 380 -12.97 -3.44 1.53
N THR A 381 -11.72 -3.89 1.52
CA THR A 381 -11.39 -5.32 1.38
C THR A 381 -11.26 -5.99 2.74
N ASN A 382 -10.82 -5.23 3.72
CA ASN A 382 -10.72 -5.57 5.12
C ASN A 382 -10.99 -4.30 5.94
N TRP A 383 -11.41 -4.47 7.19
CA TRP A 383 -11.62 -3.32 8.06
C TRP A 383 -11.60 -3.63 9.56
N GLY A 384 -11.42 -2.57 10.35
CA GLY A 384 -11.63 -2.58 11.79
C GLY A 384 -10.48 -3.22 12.54
N PHE A 385 -9.30 -2.62 12.42
CA PHE A 385 -8.06 -3.08 13.04
C PHE A 385 -8.19 -3.27 14.56
N GLU A 386 -9.04 -2.51 15.23
CA GLU A 386 -9.33 -2.62 16.66
C GLU A 386 -9.97 -3.98 17.04
N GLY A 387 -10.56 -4.70 16.07
CA GLY A 387 -11.09 -6.05 16.24
C GLY A 387 -10.06 -7.09 16.66
N ARG A 388 -8.76 -6.79 16.53
CA ARG A 388 -7.65 -7.62 17.04
C ARG A 388 -7.71 -7.89 18.54
N ARG A 389 -8.49 -7.09 19.28
CA ARG A 389 -8.80 -7.29 20.71
C ARG A 389 -9.73 -8.46 20.99
N HIS A 390 -10.46 -8.91 19.98
CA HIS A 390 -11.60 -9.79 20.15
C HIS A 390 -11.57 -11.01 19.22
N ARG A 391 -10.76 -10.97 18.16
CA ARG A 391 -10.69 -12.04 17.17
C ARG A 391 -9.27 -12.56 17.03
N THR A 392 -9.14 -13.88 17.09
CA THR A 392 -7.89 -14.60 16.79
C THR A 392 -8.17 -15.77 15.85
N ALA A 393 -7.12 -16.20 15.15
CA ALA A 393 -7.10 -17.40 14.33
C ALA A 393 -5.81 -18.18 14.61
N CYS A 394 -5.87 -19.50 14.49
CA CYS A 394 -4.71 -20.36 14.65
C CYS A 394 -4.18 -20.77 13.27
N TYR A 395 -2.92 -20.39 12.98
CA TYR A 395 -2.19 -20.84 11.79
C TYR A 395 -1.03 -21.72 12.23
N ALA A 396 -1.13 -23.02 11.94
CA ALA A 396 -0.23 -24.05 12.47
C ALA A 396 -0.09 -23.93 14.00
N SER A 397 1.09 -23.59 14.52
CA SER A 397 1.37 -23.41 15.95
C SER A 397 1.29 -21.95 16.44
N ARG A 398 0.89 -21.00 15.58
CA ARG A 398 0.83 -19.57 15.90
C ARG A 398 -0.61 -19.09 16.05
N GLU A 399 -0.86 -18.32 17.09
CA GLU A 399 -2.11 -17.57 17.24
C GLU A 399 -1.92 -16.16 16.66
N VAL A 400 -2.77 -15.79 15.72
CA VAL A 400 -2.73 -14.50 15.02
C VAL A 400 -4.00 -13.74 15.30
N ARG A 401 -3.84 -12.46 15.69
CA ARG A 401 -4.97 -11.56 15.95
C ARG A 401 -5.51 -11.01 14.64
N LEU A 402 -6.83 -10.99 14.48
CA LEU A 402 -7.51 -10.56 13.25
C LEU A 402 -8.28 -9.26 13.45
N CYS A 403 -8.40 -8.45 12.41
CA CYS A 403 -9.33 -7.32 12.39
C CYS A 403 -10.81 -7.79 12.44
N TRP A 404 -11.76 -6.86 12.56
CA TRP A 404 -13.19 -7.18 12.60
C TRP A 404 -13.70 -7.88 11.34
N SER A 405 -13.07 -7.60 10.20
CA SER A 405 -13.38 -8.25 8.92
C SER A 405 -12.12 -8.35 8.07
N THR A 406 -11.68 -9.57 7.79
CA THR A 406 -10.53 -9.81 6.91
C THR A 406 -10.92 -9.84 5.43
N LEU A 407 -9.93 -9.86 4.53
CA LEU A 407 -10.15 -10.16 3.12
C LEU A 407 -10.84 -11.51 2.93
N MET A 408 -10.41 -12.55 3.64
CA MET A 408 -11.05 -13.86 3.53
C MET A 408 -12.48 -13.89 4.06
N ASP A 409 -12.80 -13.09 5.09
CA ASP A 409 -14.20 -12.91 5.52
C ASP A 409 -15.05 -12.30 4.39
N ARG A 410 -14.53 -11.28 3.70
CA ARG A 410 -15.18 -10.66 2.54
C ARG A 410 -15.39 -11.68 1.41
N GLU A 411 -14.34 -12.39 1.00
CA GLU A 411 -14.42 -13.40 -0.07
C GLU A 411 -15.45 -14.49 0.26
N ARG A 412 -15.49 -14.94 1.52
CA ARG A 412 -16.50 -15.90 1.98
C ARG A 412 -17.91 -15.36 1.84
N ARG A 413 -18.16 -14.10 2.20
CA ARG A 413 -19.48 -13.47 2.06
C ARG A 413 -19.90 -13.31 0.60
N GLU A 414 -18.96 -12.95 -0.27
CA GLU A 414 -19.23 -12.79 -1.70
C GLU A 414 -19.61 -14.12 -2.37
N ARG A 415 -18.95 -15.21 -1.98
CA ARG A 415 -19.19 -16.56 -2.52
C ARG A 415 -20.32 -17.31 -1.81
N CYS A 416 -20.82 -16.83 -0.67
CA CYS A 416 -21.87 -17.50 0.06
C CYS A 416 -23.17 -17.57 -0.76
N GLU A 417 -23.75 -18.77 -0.83
CA GLU A 417 -25.00 -19.05 -1.55
C GLU A 417 -26.18 -19.32 -0.61
N GLU A 418 -25.92 -19.38 0.71
CA GLU A 418 -26.91 -19.72 1.73
C GLU A 418 -27.53 -18.46 2.35
N PRO A 419 -28.82 -18.16 2.10
CA PRO A 419 -29.45 -16.95 2.63
C PRO A 419 -29.48 -16.88 4.16
N ALA A 420 -29.57 -18.02 4.85
CA ALA A 420 -29.56 -18.09 6.31
C ALA A 420 -28.22 -17.56 6.87
N VAL A 421 -27.09 -18.03 6.33
CA VAL A 421 -25.75 -17.57 6.72
C VAL A 421 -25.57 -16.07 6.51
N LEU A 422 -26.07 -15.52 5.40
CA LEU A 422 -25.99 -14.08 5.13
C LEU A 422 -26.86 -13.25 6.08
N ARG A 423 -28.04 -13.74 6.47
CA ARG A 423 -28.87 -13.08 7.50
C ARG A 423 -28.18 -13.08 8.86
N ASP A 424 -27.53 -14.18 9.22
CA ASP A 424 -26.77 -14.30 10.47
C ASP A 424 -25.59 -13.35 10.46
N GLU A 425 -24.90 -13.24 9.33
CA GLU A 425 -23.80 -12.31 9.15
C GLU A 425 -24.27 -10.85 9.24
N LEU A 426 -25.42 -10.48 8.66
CA LEU A 426 -26.00 -9.15 8.83
C LEU A 426 -26.30 -8.83 10.30
N ARG A 427 -26.86 -9.79 11.05
CA ARG A 427 -27.10 -9.64 12.50
C ARG A 427 -25.78 -9.48 13.26
N ARG A 428 -24.75 -10.25 12.90
CA ARG A 428 -23.40 -10.14 13.47
C ARG A 428 -22.82 -8.75 13.24
N LEU A 429 -22.79 -8.30 11.99
CA LEU A 429 -22.31 -6.98 11.59
C LEU A 429 -23.07 -5.86 12.30
N GLY A 430 -24.41 -5.94 12.37
CA GLY A 430 -25.23 -4.97 13.09
C GLY A 430 -24.88 -4.87 14.58
N SER A 431 -24.51 -5.98 15.22
CA SER A 431 -24.11 -5.97 16.63
C SER A 431 -22.75 -5.29 16.89
N LEU A 432 -21.94 -5.05 15.84
CA LEU A 432 -20.67 -4.33 15.94
C LEU A 432 -20.83 -2.80 15.93
N ALA A 433 -21.98 -2.25 15.52
CA ALA A 433 -22.17 -0.81 15.36
C ALA A 433 -21.85 0.01 16.63
N GLY A 434 -22.09 -0.56 17.82
CA GLY A 434 -21.77 0.06 19.12
C GLY A 434 -20.36 -0.25 19.66
N ARG A 435 -19.54 -1.00 18.92
CA ARG A 435 -18.23 -1.49 19.36
C ARG A 435 -17.06 -0.98 18.52
N ILE A 436 -17.34 -0.38 17.37
CA ILE A 436 -16.32 0.09 16.43
C ILE A 436 -15.97 1.55 16.67
N ALA A 437 -14.75 1.95 16.29
CA ALA A 437 -14.35 3.34 16.32
C ALA A 437 -15.19 4.17 15.31
N PRO A 438 -15.44 5.47 15.57
CA PRO A 438 -16.20 6.32 14.65
C PRO A 438 -15.70 6.30 13.20
N ARG A 439 -14.37 6.26 13.00
CA ARG A 439 -13.74 6.21 11.66
C ARG A 439 -14.05 4.92 10.88
N THR A 440 -14.35 3.83 11.57
CA THR A 440 -14.56 2.50 11.00
C THR A 440 -16.01 2.29 10.56
N ARG A 441 -16.92 3.20 10.95
CA ARG A 441 -18.36 3.10 10.66
C ARG A 441 -18.65 2.99 9.16
N ALA A 442 -17.96 3.78 8.36
CA ALA A 442 -18.03 3.74 6.90
C ALA A 442 -17.80 2.34 6.32
N ALA A 443 -16.78 1.64 6.83
CA ALA A 443 -16.41 0.32 6.38
C ALA A 443 -17.43 -0.73 6.80
N LEU A 444 -17.93 -0.66 8.05
CA LEU A 444 -19.01 -1.52 8.52
C LEU A 444 -20.27 -1.35 7.67
N GLU A 445 -20.71 -0.11 7.41
CA GLU A 445 -21.88 0.19 6.58
C GLU A 445 -21.72 -0.35 5.16
N SER A 446 -20.55 -0.13 4.55
CA SER A 446 -20.20 -0.68 3.24
C SER A 446 -20.33 -2.21 3.22
N GLU A 447 -19.84 -2.88 4.25
CA GLU A 447 -19.87 -4.34 4.33
C GLU A 447 -21.29 -4.88 4.56
N MET A 448 -22.08 -4.22 5.42
CA MET A 448 -23.50 -4.55 5.62
C MET A 448 -24.29 -4.40 4.31
N GLN A 449 -24.04 -3.34 3.55
CA GLN A 449 -24.65 -3.16 2.23
C GLN A 449 -24.24 -4.26 1.26
N ARG A 450 -22.98 -4.68 1.24
CA ARG A 450 -22.50 -5.79 0.40
C ARG A 450 -23.24 -7.09 0.71
N VAL A 451 -23.31 -7.47 1.98
CA VAL A 451 -24.01 -8.68 2.42
C VAL A 451 -25.50 -8.60 2.08
N SER A 452 -26.14 -7.44 2.31
CA SER A 452 -27.54 -7.21 1.94
C SER A 452 -27.78 -7.32 0.43
N ARG A 453 -26.90 -6.76 -0.41
CA ARG A 453 -27.00 -6.91 -1.88
C ARG A 453 -26.85 -8.36 -2.32
N ARG A 454 -25.94 -9.13 -1.70
CA ARG A 454 -25.79 -10.56 -1.98
C ARG A 454 -27.05 -11.34 -1.58
N LEU A 455 -27.59 -11.09 -0.38
CA LEU A 455 -28.82 -11.71 0.09
C LEU A 455 -30.01 -11.39 -0.83
N HIS A 456 -30.13 -10.13 -1.26
CA HIS A 456 -31.15 -9.70 -2.23
C HIS A 456 -31.03 -10.48 -3.54
N ARG A 457 -29.82 -10.60 -4.12
CA ARG A 457 -29.61 -11.37 -5.36
C ARG A 457 -30.03 -12.84 -5.25
N LEU A 458 -29.88 -13.45 -4.07
CA LEU A 458 -30.23 -14.85 -3.85
C LEU A 458 -31.72 -15.08 -3.55
N THR A 459 -32.39 -14.10 -2.95
CA THR A 459 -33.76 -14.28 -2.42
C THR A 459 -34.82 -13.45 -3.13
N GLY A 460 -34.42 -12.45 -3.92
CA GLY A 460 -35.32 -11.43 -4.48
C GLY A 460 -35.89 -10.46 -3.44
N ALA A 461 -35.66 -10.68 -2.14
CA ALA A 461 -36.20 -9.84 -1.07
C ALA A 461 -35.52 -8.48 -1.06
N ALA A 462 -36.29 -7.39 -1.06
CA ALA A 462 -35.76 -6.02 -1.12
C ALA A 462 -34.64 -5.80 -0.09
N PRO A 463 -33.56 -5.07 -0.47
CA PRO A 463 -32.48 -4.78 0.46
C PRO A 463 -33.04 -4.04 1.68
N VAL A 464 -32.66 -4.49 2.88
CA VAL A 464 -33.08 -3.84 4.12
C VAL A 464 -32.44 -2.44 4.12
N PRO A 465 -33.23 -1.35 4.19
CA PRO A 465 -32.67 -0.02 4.28
C PRO A 465 -31.92 0.08 5.61
N PHE A 466 -30.60 0.30 5.53
CA PHE A 466 -29.84 0.67 6.71
C PHE A 466 -30.17 2.12 7.04
N PRO A 467 -30.35 2.48 8.32
CA PRO A 467 -30.40 3.87 8.70
C PRO A 467 -29.06 4.48 8.31
N SER A 468 -29.02 5.17 7.16
CA SER A 468 -27.96 6.11 6.90
C SER A 468 -28.01 7.08 8.05
N ALA A 469 -26.94 7.18 8.85
CA ALA A 469 -26.81 8.33 9.72
C ALA A 469 -27.03 9.57 8.83
N ASP A 470 -27.99 10.41 9.17
CA ASP A 470 -28.26 11.65 8.46
C ASP A 470 -26.95 12.42 8.32
N VAL A 471 -26.33 12.34 7.15
CA VAL A 471 -25.16 13.15 6.79
C VAL A 471 -25.56 14.63 6.77
N SER A 472 -26.87 14.91 6.75
CA SER A 472 -27.45 16.25 6.78
C SER A 472 -27.24 17.01 8.09
N SER A 473 -26.86 16.39 9.21
CA SER A 473 -26.61 17.13 10.46
C SER A 473 -25.15 17.56 10.66
N TYR A 474 -24.23 17.21 9.76
CA TYR A 474 -22.83 17.65 9.80
C TYR A 474 -22.43 18.60 8.65
N VAL A 475 -23.35 18.89 7.71
CA VAL A 475 -23.14 19.87 6.63
C VAL A 475 -23.81 21.21 6.97
N THR A 476 -23.46 21.76 8.13
CA THR A 476 -23.53 23.21 8.40
C THR A 476 -22.31 23.61 9.22
N LEU A 477 -21.14 23.27 8.72
CA LEU A 477 -19.94 24.06 8.96
C LEU A 477 -19.38 24.43 7.58
N SER A 478 -19.98 25.45 6.99
CA SER A 478 -19.23 26.42 6.20
C SER A 478 -18.14 26.99 7.12
N SER A 479 -17.05 26.24 7.26
CA SER A 479 -15.83 26.75 7.84
C SER A 479 -15.39 27.88 6.91
N PRO A 480 -15.35 29.15 7.35
CA PRO A 480 -14.77 30.19 6.53
C PRO A 480 -13.33 29.79 6.27
N ASP A 481 -12.96 29.75 5.00
CA ASP A 481 -11.59 29.62 4.53
C ASP A 481 -10.70 30.60 5.34
N PRO A 482 -9.93 30.15 6.35
CA PRO A 482 -9.29 31.07 7.31
C PRO A 482 -8.14 31.87 6.67
N TRP A 483 -7.85 31.61 5.40
CA TRP A 483 -6.65 32.08 4.70
C TRP A 483 -6.94 33.11 3.60
N ARG A 484 -8.18 33.60 3.48
CA ARG A 484 -8.52 34.70 2.54
C ARG A 484 -8.38 36.11 3.12
N SER A 485 -8.02 36.28 4.39
CA SER A 485 -7.92 37.60 5.02
C SER A 485 -6.53 37.90 5.59
N SER A 486 -5.51 37.91 4.74
CA SER A 486 -4.23 38.58 5.07
C SER A 486 -3.45 38.98 3.82
N ALA A 487 -4.14 39.54 2.82
CA ALA A 487 -3.54 40.30 1.74
C ALA A 487 -4.20 41.69 1.69
N ARG A 488 -3.91 42.51 2.71
CA ARG A 488 -4.01 43.98 2.77
C ARG A 488 -3.75 44.45 4.21
N ALA A 489 -2.48 44.59 4.53
CA ALA A 489 -1.89 45.61 5.41
C ALA A 489 -0.38 45.39 5.43
#